data_AF-X1QVI7-F1
#
_entry.id   AF-X1QVI7-F1
#
_cell.length_a   1.000
_cell.length_b   1.000
_cell.length_c   1.000
_cell.angle_alpha   90.00
_cell.angle_beta   90.00
_cell.angle_gamma   90.00
#
_symmetry.space_group_name_H-M   'P 1'
#
loop_
_entity.id
_entity.type
_entity.pdbx_description
1 polymer ?
#
loop_
_entity_poly.entity_id
_entity_poly.type
_entity_poly.pdbx_seq_one_letter_code
_entity_poly.pdbx_strand_id
1 'polypeptide(L)'
;VYGDKSYSFVTKTPPAAVLLKKAAGIAKASGQSKREKIGKVTAKQLQEIAQIKMADLNAINLEGAVRIIEGTARSMGIEIEG
;
A
#
# COMPACT_ATOMS: atom_id res chain seq x y z
N VAL A 1 -13.44 22.14 -7.52
CA VAL A 1 -14.01 22.85 -8.69
C VAL A 1 -14.19 24.29 -8.26
N TYR A 2 -13.49 25.21 -8.92
CA TYR A 2 -13.57 26.64 -8.62
C TYR A 2 -14.73 27.28 -9.41
N GLY A 3 -15.17 28.47 -8.98
CA GLY A 3 -16.34 29.16 -9.56
C GLY A 3 -16.19 29.53 -11.04
N ASP A 4 -14.97 29.52 -11.55
CA ASP A 4 -14.59 29.75 -12.95
C ASP A 4 -14.57 28.46 -13.80
N LYS A 5 -15.06 27.34 -13.26
CA LYS A 5 -14.98 25.99 -13.85
C LYS A 5 -13.54 25.45 -13.99
N SER A 6 -12.54 26.12 -13.40
CA SER A 6 -11.20 25.56 -13.27
C SER A 6 -11.17 24.45 -12.23
N TYR A 7 -10.31 23.46 -12.43
CA TYR A 7 -10.05 22.41 -11.47
C TYR A 7 -8.55 22.12 -11.40
N SER A 8 -8.04 22.09 -10.17
CA SER A 8 -6.70 21.58 -9.87
C SER A 8 -6.84 20.13 -9.41
N PHE A 9 -6.05 19.24 -9.98
CA PHE A 9 -5.91 17.87 -9.49
C PHE A 9 -4.43 17.56 -9.28
N VAL A 10 -4.16 16.73 -8.28
CA VAL A 10 -2.81 16.28 -7.94
C VAL A 10 -2.72 14.80 -8.24
N THR A 11 -1.74 14.41 -9.05
CA THR A 11 -1.48 13.00 -9.36
C THR A 11 -0.70 12.39 -8.21
N LYS A 12 -1.41 11.67 -7.33
CA LYS A 12 -0.78 10.90 -6.23
C LYS A 12 -0.19 9.60 -6.75
N THR A 13 0.73 9.02 -5.98
CA THR A 13 1.24 7.68 -6.27
C THR A 13 0.13 6.63 -6.15
N PRO A 14 0.27 5.50 -6.85
CA PRO A 14 -0.71 4.42 -6.81
C PRO A 14 -1.08 4.02 -5.37
N PRO A 15 -2.35 3.61 -5.13
CA PRO A 15 -2.76 3.16 -3.81
C PRO A 15 -1.88 2.01 -3.30
N ALA A 16 -1.61 1.99 -1.99
CA ALA A 16 -0.80 0.94 -1.37
C ALA A 16 -1.34 -0.46 -1.69
N ALA A 17 -2.67 -0.62 -1.71
CA ALA A 17 -3.32 -1.89 -2.06
C ALA A 17 -2.99 -2.39 -3.48
N VAL A 18 -2.80 -1.50 -4.45
CA VAL A 18 -2.45 -1.89 -5.82
C VAL A 18 -0.98 -2.34 -5.89
N LEU A 19 -0.11 -1.60 -5.22
CA LEU A 19 1.31 -1.93 -5.14
C LEU A 19 1.54 -3.27 -4.41
N LEU A 20 0.82 -3.49 -3.30
CA LEU A 20 0.86 -4.75 -2.55
C LEU A 20 0.33 -5.93 -3.35
N LYS A 21 -0.78 -5.76 -4.09
CA LYS A 21 -1.30 -6.79 -4.99
C LYS A 21 -0.28 -7.18 -6.06
N LYS A 22 0.39 -6.18 -6.65
CA LYS A 22 1.43 -6.40 -7.66
C LYS A 22 2.64 -7.14 -7.06
N ALA A 23 3.09 -6.76 -5.87
CA ALA A 23 4.20 -7.42 -5.19
C ALA A 23 3.87 -8.86 -4.77
N ALA A 24 2.64 -9.10 -4.33
CA ALA A 24 2.15 -10.43 -3.94
C ALA A 24 1.71 -11.31 -5.13
N GLY A 25 1.66 -10.77 -6.35
CA GLY A 25 1.20 -11.49 -7.54
C GLY A 25 -0.29 -11.85 -7.54
N ILE A 26 -1.14 -11.14 -6.78
CA ILE A 26 -2.57 -11.44 -6.61
C ILE A 26 -3.46 -10.40 -7.31
N ALA A 27 -4.54 -10.85 -7.95
CA ALA A 27 -5.51 -9.95 -8.59
C ALA A 27 -6.53 -9.38 -7.58
N LYS A 28 -6.93 -10.19 -6.58
CA LYS A 28 -7.89 -9.83 -5.53
C LYS A 28 -7.25 -9.92 -4.14
N ALA A 29 -7.75 -9.10 -3.22
CA ALA A 29 -7.39 -9.13 -1.80
C ALA A 29 -8.42 -9.97 -1.02
N SER A 30 -8.06 -10.42 0.18
CA SER A 30 -8.90 -11.34 0.97
C SER A 30 -10.21 -10.68 1.35
N GLY A 31 -11.34 -11.37 1.10
CA GLY A 31 -12.63 -10.98 1.64
C GLY A 31 -12.73 -11.21 3.16
N GLN A 32 -11.85 -12.06 3.71
CA GLN A 32 -11.80 -12.42 5.12
C GLN A 32 -10.34 -12.47 5.62
N SER A 33 -9.69 -11.32 5.75
CA SER A 33 -8.24 -11.21 6.05
C SER A 33 -7.74 -11.86 7.34
N LYS A 34 -8.64 -12.12 8.29
CA LYS A 34 -8.35 -12.88 9.52
C LYS A 34 -8.35 -14.40 9.34
N ARG A 35 -9.09 -14.91 8.34
CA ARG A 35 -9.27 -16.35 8.10
C ARG A 35 -8.48 -16.85 6.90
N GLU A 36 -8.45 -16.05 5.84
CA GLU A 36 -7.80 -16.40 4.58
C GLU A 36 -6.63 -15.46 4.32
N LYS A 37 -5.42 -16.05 4.36
CA LYS A 37 -4.22 -15.39 3.89
C LYS A 37 -4.06 -15.65 2.40
N ILE A 38 -4.08 -14.59 1.60
CA ILE A 38 -3.91 -14.67 0.15
C ILE A 38 -2.74 -13.82 -0.27
N GLY A 39 -1.66 -14.49 -0.66
CA GLY A 39 -0.41 -13.85 -1.08
C GLY A 39 0.56 -13.60 0.07
N LYS A 40 1.82 -13.43 -0.33
CA LYS A 40 2.94 -13.17 0.56
C LYS A 40 3.81 -12.07 -0.02
N VAL A 41 4.40 -11.26 0.84
CA VAL A 41 5.38 -10.24 0.45
C VAL A 41 6.57 -10.30 1.38
N THR A 42 7.74 -9.93 0.88
CA THR A 42 8.96 -9.88 1.70
C THR A 42 9.16 -8.52 2.34
N ALA A 43 9.94 -8.46 3.43
CA ALA A 43 10.31 -7.19 4.07
C ALA A 43 10.95 -6.19 3.08
N LYS A 44 11.74 -6.68 2.11
CA LYS A 44 12.35 -5.84 1.07
C LYS A 44 11.31 -5.21 0.15
N GLN A 45 10.31 -5.97 -0.28
CA GLN A 45 9.21 -5.44 -1.11
C GLN A 45 8.40 -4.38 -0.36
N LEU A 46 8.19 -4.53 0.94
CA LEU A 46 7.53 -3.51 1.76
C LEU A 46 8.34 -2.21 1.82
N GLN A 47 9.66 -2.30 1.94
CA GLN A 47 10.54 -1.12 1.91
C GLN A 47 10.49 -0.40 0.55
N GLU A 48 10.51 -1.14 -0.55
CA GLU A 48 10.40 -0.56 -1.90
C GLU A 48 9.05 0.16 -2.09
N ILE A 49 7.94 -0.47 -1.66
CA ILE A 49 6.61 0.13 -1.71
C ILE A 49 6.53 1.38 -0.81
N ALA A 50 7.13 1.32 0.38
CA ALA A 50 7.17 2.44 1.31
C ALA A 50 7.97 3.63 0.73
N GLN A 51 9.10 3.38 0.05
CA GLN A 51 9.87 4.43 -0.63
C GLN A 51 9.06 5.09 -1.75
N ILE A 52 8.43 4.29 -2.61
CA ILE A 52 7.60 4.81 -3.70
C ILE A 52 6.48 5.69 -3.14
N LYS A 53 5.85 5.26 -2.04
CA LYS A 53 4.69 5.95 -1.47
C LYS A 53 5.05 7.05 -0.46
N MET A 54 6.33 7.22 -0.11
CA MET A 54 6.78 8.09 0.99
C MET A 54 6.25 9.52 0.86
N ALA A 55 6.23 10.07 -0.36
CA ALA A 55 5.74 11.42 -0.64
C ALA A 55 4.24 11.62 -0.35
N ASP A 56 3.46 10.53 -0.32
CA ASP A 56 2.02 10.55 -0.02
C ASP A 56 1.66 10.05 1.39
N LEU A 57 2.63 9.49 2.11
CA LEU A 57 2.43 9.01 3.47
C LEU A 57 2.70 10.14 4.47
N ASN A 58 1.99 10.09 5.59
CA ASN A 58 2.25 10.95 6.74
C ASN A 58 3.37 10.38 7.65
N ALA A 59 4.22 9.50 7.12
CA ALA A 59 5.27 8.84 7.88
C ALA A 59 6.43 9.81 8.17
N ILE A 60 6.96 9.74 9.39
CA ILE A 60 8.10 10.57 9.83
C ILE A 60 9.42 10.03 9.24
N ASN A 61 9.53 8.71 9.13
CA ASN A 61 10.72 8.02 8.64
C ASN A 61 10.32 6.78 7.82
N LEU A 62 11.30 6.17 7.16
CA LEU A 62 11.09 5.01 6.30
C LEU A 62 10.53 3.80 7.07
N GLU A 63 10.96 3.58 8.31
CA GLU A 63 10.39 2.53 9.16
C GLU A 63 8.91 2.74 9.45
N GLY A 64 8.50 3.98 9.75
CA GLY A 64 7.10 4.34 9.94
C GLY A 64 6.28 4.11 8.67
N ALA A 65 6.85 4.45 7.51
CA ALA A 65 6.22 4.18 6.22
C ALA A 65 6.02 2.68 5.99
N VAL A 66 7.04 1.86 6.29
CA VAL A 66 6.95 0.40 6.22
C VAL A 66 5.84 -0.13 7.12
N ARG A 67 5.72 0.34 8.36
CA ARG A 67 4.63 -0.05 9.28
C ARG A 67 3.24 0.28 8.75
N ILE A 68 3.07 1.42 8.08
CA ILE A 68 1.79 1.81 7.46
C ILE A 68 1.44 0.84 6.30
N ILE A 69 2.42 0.52 5.46
CA ILE A 69 2.22 -0.43 4.36
C ILE A 69 1.96 -1.85 4.89
N GLU A 70 2.67 -2.27 5.93
CA GLU A 70 2.46 -3.54 6.63
C GLU A 70 1.04 -3.65 7.20
N GLY A 71 0.54 -2.60 7.86
CA GLY A 71 -0.84 -2.57 8.36
C GLY A 71 -1.86 -2.76 7.24
N THR A 72 -1.59 -2.19 6.05
CA THR A 72 -2.41 -2.37 4.86
C THR A 72 -2.34 -3.80 4.35
N ALA A 73 -1.14 -4.39 4.25
CA ALA A 73 -0.94 -5.78 3.84
C ALA A 73 -1.70 -6.75 4.76
N ARG A 74 -1.61 -6.55 6.08
CA ARG A 74 -2.31 -7.35 7.09
C ARG A 74 -3.83 -7.29 6.94
N SER A 75 -4.38 -6.09 6.70
CA SER A 75 -5.82 -5.89 6.48
C SER A 75 -6.31 -6.54 5.18
N MET A 76 -5.44 -6.67 4.18
CA MET A 76 -5.72 -7.35 2.91
C MET A 76 -5.55 -8.87 2.96
N GLY A 77 -5.09 -9.42 4.08
CA GLY A 77 -4.80 -10.84 4.21
C GLY A 77 -3.49 -11.26 3.54
N ILE A 78 -2.57 -10.33 3.28
CA ILE A 78 -1.24 -10.65 2.77
C ILE A 78 -0.33 -10.96 3.96
N GLU A 79 0.40 -12.06 3.88
CA GLU A 79 1.38 -12.46 4.90
C GLU A 79 2.77 -11.88 4.58
N ILE A 80 3.54 -11.58 5.62
CA ILE A 80 4.88 -11.00 5.48
C ILE A 80 5.87 -12.10 5.79
N GLU A 81 6.66 -12.49 4.79
CA GLU A 81 7.80 -13.38 5.01
C GLU A 81 8.99 -12.54 5.47
N GLY A 82 9.40 -12.81 6.71
CA GLY A 82 10.58 -12.26 7.35
C GLY A 82 11.76 -13.20 7.24
#